data_AF-A0A9K3LF99-F1
#
_entry.id   AF-A0A9K3LF99-F1
#
_cell.length_a   1.000
_cell.length_b   1.000
_cell.length_c   1.000
_cell.angle_alpha   90.00
_cell.angle_beta   90.00
_cell.angle_gamma   90.00
#
_symmetry.space_group_name_H-M   'P 1'
#
loop_
_entity.id
_entity.type
_entity.pdbx_description
1 polymer ?
#
loop_
_entity_poly.entity_id
_entity_poly.type
_entity_poly.pdbx_seq_one_letter_code
_entity_poly.pdbx_strand_id
1 'polypeptide(L)'
;MAAKIAQTVDLNTLRMSDGGLTNLLQDCIASWFGRHKGTAMMAAGSRNEEPTIQKLRSSVKFIQVIYDVGLLRWRNNRCIGVSPDAVSINSVPGKTQPVPCCLEIKSRLADTTVRTAESSATKHDSVVNCVFGDDTLKDCVPAENRAQVVHQALVIQFDYGLFVTSKVQGGEGSLVQVVVIEIPASVRMTHGLVLCAVATPLLGFLHGEHVVKRGVLIDDDFPPWATVPQRAILKSRAKLYFAHLKLITMADGTVKPTQPLLLYKHSAQHRYNKQKPGLDMNTELSDRVAFNSKGTFESK
;
A
#
# COMPACT_ATOMS: atom_id res chain seq x y z
N MET A 1 28.04 10.30 -5.81
CA MET A 1 27.47 9.44 -6.89
C MET A 1 25.95 9.65 -7.08
N ALA A 2 25.16 9.92 -6.03
CA ALA A 2 23.74 10.31 -6.13
C ALA A 2 23.49 11.59 -6.96
N ALA A 3 24.46 12.51 -7.03
CA ALA A 3 24.38 13.75 -7.78
C ALA A 3 24.36 13.60 -9.32
N LYS A 4 24.76 12.44 -9.87
CA LYS A 4 24.81 12.20 -11.33
C LYS A 4 23.54 11.56 -11.91
N ILE A 5 22.67 11.00 -11.07
CA ILE A 5 21.42 10.33 -11.53
C ILE A 5 20.24 11.30 -11.56
N ALA A 6 20.33 12.42 -10.85
CA ALA A 6 19.36 13.51 -10.91
C ALA A 6 19.44 14.35 -12.22
N GLN A 7 20.37 14.06 -13.14
CA GLN A 7 20.61 14.86 -14.35
C GLN A 7 19.71 14.55 -15.56
N THR A 8 18.76 13.61 -15.48
CA THR A 8 17.98 13.19 -16.66
C THR A 8 16.47 13.39 -16.53
N VAL A 9 15.97 13.89 -15.39
CA VAL A 9 14.54 14.17 -15.21
C VAL A 9 14.35 15.67 -15.06
N ASP A 10 13.91 16.32 -16.13
CA ASP A 10 13.46 17.71 -16.04
C ASP A 10 12.17 17.77 -15.23
N LEU A 11 12.30 18.06 -13.94
CA LEU A 11 11.18 18.17 -13.01
C LEU A 11 10.15 19.22 -13.45
N ASN A 12 10.53 20.18 -14.31
CA ASN A 12 9.57 21.15 -14.85
C ASN A 12 8.61 20.51 -15.86
N THR A 13 9.05 19.48 -16.60
CA THR A 13 8.17 18.70 -17.48
C THR A 13 7.20 17.80 -16.73
N LEU A 14 7.49 17.49 -15.46
CA LEU A 14 6.65 16.67 -14.59
C LEU A 14 5.62 17.47 -13.78
N ARG A 15 5.63 18.80 -13.86
CA ARG A 15 4.63 19.62 -13.16
C ARG A 15 3.28 19.44 -13.81
N MET A 16 2.33 18.89 -13.05
CA MET A 16 0.94 18.84 -13.45
C MET A 16 0.35 20.26 -13.45
N SER A 17 -0.49 20.54 -14.44
CA SER A 17 -1.30 21.76 -14.44
C SER A 17 -2.32 21.73 -13.30
N ASP A 18 -2.81 22.90 -12.90
CA ASP A 18 -3.89 23.01 -11.91
C ASP A 18 -5.10 22.15 -12.29
N GLY A 19 -5.53 22.16 -13.56
CA GLY A 19 -6.61 21.30 -14.03
C GLY A 19 -6.29 19.80 -13.92
N GLY A 20 -5.03 19.42 -14.13
CA GLY A 20 -4.56 18.05 -13.90
C GLY A 20 -4.64 17.64 -12.43
N LEU A 21 -4.22 18.52 -11.52
CA LEU A 21 -4.30 18.29 -10.07
C LEU A 21 -5.76 18.22 -9.60
N THR A 22 -6.63 19.07 -10.12
CA THR A 22 -8.07 19.05 -9.83
C THR A 22 -8.69 17.71 -10.20
N ASN A 23 -8.40 17.19 -11.41
CA ASN A 23 -8.94 15.91 -11.86
C ASN A 23 -8.37 14.73 -11.05
N LEU A 24 -7.06 14.74 -10.79
CA LEU A 24 -6.43 13.67 -10.01
C LEU A 24 -6.94 13.65 -8.56
N LEU A 25 -7.19 14.81 -7.96
CA LEU A 25 -7.81 14.88 -6.63
C LEU A 25 -9.24 14.33 -6.66
N GLN A 26 -9.98 14.55 -7.75
CA GLN A 26 -11.31 13.99 -7.92
C GLN A 26 -11.26 12.46 -7.97
N ASP A 27 -10.28 11.88 -8.68
CA ASP A 27 -10.07 10.44 -8.74
C ASP A 27 -9.69 9.86 -7.36
N CYS A 28 -8.82 10.55 -6.62
CA CYS A 28 -8.51 10.19 -5.23
C CYS A 28 -9.76 10.20 -4.35
N ILE A 29 -10.56 11.26 -4.40
CA ILE A 29 -11.81 11.38 -3.62
C ILE A 29 -12.80 10.28 -4.00
N ALA A 30 -12.96 10.01 -5.29
CA ALA A 30 -13.81 8.94 -5.79
C ALA A 30 -13.31 7.58 -5.29
N SER A 31 -12.00 7.34 -5.29
CA SER A 31 -11.40 6.10 -4.77
C SER A 31 -11.61 5.95 -3.25
N TRP A 32 -11.29 6.98 -2.46
CA TRP A 32 -11.29 6.90 -0.99
C TRP A 32 -12.68 6.93 -0.37
N PHE A 33 -13.60 7.68 -0.97
CA PHE A 33 -14.92 7.94 -0.37
C PHE A 33 -16.08 7.49 -1.24
N GLY A 34 -15.80 6.97 -2.44
CA GLY A 34 -16.80 6.37 -3.32
C GLY A 34 -17.34 5.07 -2.75
N ARG A 35 -18.57 4.73 -3.15
CA ARG A 35 -19.19 3.45 -2.82
C ARG A 35 -18.83 2.44 -3.91
N HIS A 36 -17.70 1.78 -3.75
CA HIS A 36 -17.29 0.70 -4.65
C HIS A 36 -17.78 -0.63 -4.09
N LYS A 37 -18.56 -1.39 -4.88
CA LYS A 37 -18.82 -2.79 -4.55
C LYS A 37 -17.61 -3.59 -4.99
N GLY A 38 -16.96 -4.29 -4.07
CA GLY A 38 -15.90 -5.24 -4.41
C GLY A 38 -16.44 -6.24 -5.43
N THR A 39 -15.72 -6.45 -6.53
CA THR A 39 -16.13 -7.42 -7.55
C THR A 39 -15.95 -8.84 -7.02
N ALA A 40 -16.65 -9.81 -7.61
CA ALA A 40 -16.46 -11.23 -7.27
C ALA A 40 -14.99 -11.66 -7.43
N MET A 41 -14.28 -11.07 -8.41
CA MET A 41 -12.85 -11.33 -8.61
C MET A 41 -11.98 -10.78 -7.49
N MET A 42 -12.27 -9.58 -6.98
CA MET A 42 -11.55 -9.03 -5.81
C MET A 42 -11.78 -9.90 -4.57
N ALA A 43 -13.03 -10.31 -4.32
CA ALA A 43 -13.36 -11.18 -3.19
C ALA A 43 -12.72 -12.57 -3.30
N ALA A 44 -12.57 -13.11 -4.52
CA ALA A 44 -11.84 -14.35 -4.74
C ALA A 44 -10.33 -14.18 -4.52
N GLY A 45 -9.74 -13.06 -4.98
CA GLY A 45 -8.34 -12.72 -4.72
C GLY A 45 -8.02 -12.60 -3.24
N SER A 46 -8.81 -11.83 -2.48
CA SER A 46 -8.61 -11.67 -1.03
C SER A 46 -8.75 -12.97 -0.25
N ARG A 47 -9.66 -13.88 -0.66
CA ARG A 47 -9.78 -15.20 -0.04
C ARG A 47 -8.57 -16.10 -0.31
N ASN A 48 -7.87 -15.87 -1.41
CA ASN A 48 -6.74 -16.70 -1.82
C ASN A 48 -5.39 -16.22 -1.26
N GLU A 49 -5.34 -15.04 -0.65
CA GLU A 49 -4.13 -14.42 -0.14
C GLU A 49 -3.53 -15.23 1.02
N GLU A 50 -4.31 -15.50 2.07
CA GLU A 50 -3.86 -16.26 3.24
C GLU A 50 -3.41 -17.70 2.87
N PRO A 51 -4.18 -18.48 2.07
CA PRO A 51 -3.70 -19.77 1.55
C PRO A 51 -2.39 -19.66 0.76
N THR A 52 -2.23 -18.60 -0.04
CA THR A 52 -0.99 -18.36 -0.80
C THR A 52 0.18 -18.10 0.15
N ILE A 53 0.00 -17.29 1.20
CA ILE A 53 1.02 -17.02 2.23
C ILE A 53 1.41 -18.32 2.95
N GLN A 54 0.44 -19.16 3.33
CA GLN A 54 0.71 -20.46 3.94
C GLN A 54 1.50 -21.38 3.00
N LYS A 55 1.18 -21.37 1.71
CA LYS A 55 1.93 -22.12 0.70
C LYS A 55 3.36 -21.61 0.53
N LEU A 56 3.55 -20.29 0.51
CA LEU A 56 4.89 -19.68 0.49
C LEU A 56 5.73 -20.14 1.68
N ARG A 57 5.18 -20.05 2.90
CA ARG A 57 5.86 -20.46 4.15
C ARG A 57 6.27 -21.93 4.14
N SER A 58 5.43 -22.82 3.59
CA SER A 58 5.67 -24.26 3.61
C SER A 58 6.51 -24.78 2.44
N SER A 59 6.44 -24.13 1.28
CA SER A 59 6.98 -24.68 0.02
C SER A 59 8.21 -23.93 -0.50
N VAL A 60 8.43 -22.67 -0.09
CA VAL A 60 9.50 -21.83 -0.63
C VAL A 60 10.62 -21.66 0.40
N LYS A 61 11.59 -22.56 0.35
CA LYS A 61 12.64 -22.72 1.39
C LYS A 61 13.51 -21.50 1.65
N PHE A 62 13.65 -20.60 0.67
CA PHE A 62 14.49 -19.41 0.85
C PHE A 62 13.77 -18.28 1.60
N ILE A 63 12.44 -18.34 1.73
CA ILE A 63 11.67 -17.40 2.54
C ILE A 63 11.73 -17.87 3.99
N GLN A 64 12.33 -17.06 4.86
CA GLN A 64 12.53 -17.42 6.26
C GLN A 64 11.35 -17.02 7.14
N VAL A 65 10.79 -15.84 6.90
CA VAL A 65 9.64 -15.31 7.64
C VAL A 65 8.86 -14.33 6.77
N ILE A 66 7.56 -14.27 7.00
CA ILE A 66 6.62 -13.32 6.36
C ILE A 66 5.83 -12.62 7.46
N TYR A 67 5.85 -11.28 7.44
CA TYR A 67 5.13 -10.40 8.35
C TYR A 67 4.01 -9.68 7.60
N ASP A 68 2.80 -9.74 8.14
CA ASP A 68 1.71 -8.86 7.74
C ASP A 68 2.04 -7.42 8.21
N VAL A 69 1.79 -6.45 7.33
CA VAL A 69 1.99 -5.02 7.60
C VAL A 69 0.81 -4.23 7.04
N GLY A 70 0.37 -3.23 7.80
CA GLY A 70 -0.66 -2.30 7.34
C GLY A 70 -0.13 -1.25 6.37
N LEU A 71 -0.84 -0.11 6.30
CA LEU A 71 -0.42 1.02 5.49
C LEU A 71 0.90 1.62 6.02
N LEU A 72 1.91 1.63 5.16
CA LEU A 72 3.23 2.22 5.41
C LEU A 72 3.34 3.56 4.68
N ARG A 73 3.98 4.52 5.32
CA ARG A 73 4.22 5.86 4.77
C ARG A 73 5.71 6.08 4.55
N TRP A 74 6.07 6.74 3.46
CA TRP A 74 7.47 7.05 3.21
C TRP A 74 7.99 8.08 4.20
N ARG A 75 9.15 7.82 4.79
CA ARG A 75 9.76 8.73 5.78
C ARG A 75 10.05 10.11 5.20
N ASN A 76 10.43 10.17 3.92
CA ASN A 76 10.86 11.40 3.27
C ASN A 76 9.72 12.18 2.62
N ASN A 77 8.54 11.58 2.43
CA ASN A 77 7.37 12.28 1.90
C ASN A 77 6.08 11.70 2.48
N ARG A 78 5.36 12.53 3.24
CA ARG A 78 4.16 12.10 3.96
C ARG A 78 2.94 11.84 3.06
N CYS A 79 2.98 12.32 1.82
CA CYS A 79 1.92 12.17 0.83
C CYS A 79 1.95 10.81 0.13
N ILE A 80 3.02 10.02 0.35
CA ILE A 80 3.30 8.79 -0.37
C ILE A 80 3.26 7.63 0.63
N GLY A 81 2.48 6.60 0.32
CA GLY A 81 2.35 5.39 1.12
C GLY A 81 1.98 4.18 0.30
N VAL A 82 2.17 3.00 0.88
CA VAL A 82 1.86 1.70 0.28
C VAL A 82 1.26 0.77 1.32
N SER A 83 0.45 -0.17 0.88
CA SER A 83 0.04 -1.33 1.64
C SER A 83 0.52 -2.54 0.84
N PRO A 84 1.73 -3.06 1.08
CA PRO A 84 2.12 -4.33 0.48
C PRO A 84 1.28 -5.45 1.10
N ASP A 85 1.15 -6.58 0.42
CA ASP A 85 0.44 -7.74 0.98
C ASP A 85 1.21 -8.31 2.19
N ALA A 86 2.55 -8.24 2.15
CA ALA A 86 3.40 -8.53 3.30
C ALA A 86 4.82 -7.95 3.14
N VAL A 87 5.66 -8.16 4.14
CA VAL A 87 7.12 -8.10 4.02
C VAL A 87 7.75 -9.42 4.44
N SER A 88 8.91 -9.77 3.89
CA SER A 88 9.57 -11.04 4.19
C SER A 88 11.08 -10.91 4.35
N ILE A 89 11.70 -11.88 5.03
CA ILE A 89 13.16 -12.03 5.11
C ILE A 89 13.56 -13.25 4.29
N ASN A 90 14.53 -13.09 3.38
CA ASN A 90 14.80 -14.06 2.32
C ASN A 90 16.29 -14.34 2.17
N SER A 91 16.65 -15.61 1.98
CA SER A 91 17.98 -16.01 1.53
C SER A 91 18.09 -15.84 0.01
N VAL A 92 18.81 -14.82 -0.45
CA VAL A 92 18.98 -14.55 -1.89
C VAL A 92 20.33 -15.09 -2.38
N PRO A 93 20.40 -15.79 -3.52
CA PRO A 93 21.67 -16.25 -4.09
C PRO A 93 22.68 -15.10 -4.23
N GLY A 94 23.93 -15.35 -3.83
CA GLY A 94 25.00 -14.34 -3.88
C GLY A 94 24.99 -13.32 -2.73
N LYS A 95 24.01 -13.38 -1.80
CA LYS A 95 24.05 -12.61 -0.55
C LYS A 95 24.49 -13.49 0.61
N THR A 96 25.37 -12.96 1.45
CA THR A 96 25.87 -13.65 2.65
C THR A 96 24.90 -13.58 3.82
N GLN A 97 23.98 -12.60 3.81
CA GLN A 97 22.98 -12.40 4.85
C GLN A 97 21.59 -12.37 4.24
N PRO A 98 20.55 -12.81 4.97
CA PRO A 98 19.17 -12.69 4.54
C PRO A 98 18.80 -11.22 4.30
N VAL A 99 18.02 -10.97 3.26
CA VAL A 99 17.60 -9.61 2.87
C VAL A 99 16.09 -9.43 3.07
N PRO A 100 15.65 -8.25 3.51
CA PRO A 100 14.24 -7.92 3.57
C PRO A 100 13.69 -7.64 2.16
N CYS A 101 12.49 -8.13 1.89
CA CYS A 101 11.76 -7.89 0.65
C CYS A 101 10.33 -7.40 0.93
N CYS A 102 9.81 -6.52 0.08
CA CYS A 102 8.36 -6.31 0.01
C CYS A 102 7.72 -7.47 -0.77
N LEU A 103 6.55 -7.93 -0.35
CA LEU A 103 5.83 -9.04 -0.99
C LEU A 103 4.56 -8.49 -1.65
N GLU A 104 4.42 -8.79 -2.94
CA GLU A 104 3.21 -8.54 -3.72
C GLU A 104 2.70 -9.85 -4.31
N ILE A 105 1.45 -10.21 -3.99
CA ILE A 105 0.76 -11.41 -4.44
C ILE A 105 -0.32 -11.01 -5.44
N LYS A 106 -0.26 -11.59 -6.64
CA LYS A 106 -1.32 -11.50 -7.64
C LYS A 106 -1.95 -12.86 -7.88
N SER A 107 -3.15 -13.03 -7.35
CA SER A 107 -4.02 -14.16 -7.67
C SER A 107 -4.63 -13.97 -9.07
N ARG A 108 -4.29 -14.85 -10.00
CA ARG A 108 -4.82 -14.84 -11.37
C ARG A 108 -6.03 -15.78 -11.44
N LEU A 109 -7.15 -15.23 -11.92
CA LEU A 109 -8.41 -15.95 -12.06
C LEU A 109 -8.77 -16.23 -13.52
N ALA A 110 -8.31 -15.40 -14.44
CA ALA A 110 -8.55 -15.58 -15.86
C ALA A 110 -7.52 -16.55 -16.44
N ASP A 111 -7.99 -17.59 -17.15
CA ASP A 111 -7.15 -18.63 -17.75
C ASP A 111 -6.04 -18.06 -18.63
N THR A 112 -6.30 -16.98 -19.37
CA THR A 112 -5.30 -16.30 -20.20
C THR A 112 -4.13 -15.80 -19.38
N THR A 113 -4.40 -15.18 -18.24
CA THR A 113 -3.37 -14.65 -17.33
C THR A 113 -2.65 -15.76 -16.57
N VAL A 114 -3.34 -16.86 -16.26
CA VAL A 114 -2.73 -18.05 -15.67
C VAL A 114 -1.76 -18.70 -16.66
N ARG A 115 -2.20 -18.97 -17.89
CA ARG A 115 -1.37 -19.57 -18.94
C ARG A 115 -0.14 -18.73 -19.27
N THR A 116 -0.29 -17.40 -19.28
CA THR A 116 0.85 -16.48 -19.49
C THR A 116 1.88 -16.65 -18.37
N ALA A 117 1.44 -16.70 -17.11
CA ALA A 117 2.33 -16.92 -15.98
C ALA A 117 2.96 -18.32 -15.97
N GLU A 118 2.20 -19.37 -16.32
CA GLU A 118 2.71 -20.74 -16.44
C GLU A 118 3.75 -20.88 -17.57
N SER A 119 3.53 -20.19 -18.69
CA SER A 119 4.50 -20.13 -19.79
C SER A 119 5.79 -19.44 -19.37
N SER A 120 5.69 -18.34 -18.62
CA SER A 120 6.85 -17.67 -18.00
C SER A 120 7.59 -18.60 -17.04
N ALA A 121 6.88 -19.28 -16.14
CA ALA A 121 7.45 -20.23 -15.18
C ALA A 121 8.13 -21.43 -15.87
N THR A 122 7.63 -21.85 -17.03
CA THR A 122 8.26 -22.90 -17.84
C THR A 122 9.57 -22.41 -18.49
N LYS A 123 9.64 -21.13 -18.86
CA LYS A 123 10.81 -20.52 -19.51
C LYS A 123 11.94 -20.19 -18.52
N HIS A 124 11.59 -19.71 -17.32
CA HIS A 124 12.53 -19.09 -16.37
C HIS A 124 12.59 -19.76 -14.99
N ASP A 125 11.94 -20.91 -14.83
CA ASP A 125 11.64 -21.59 -13.57
C ASP A 125 10.52 -20.95 -12.72
N SER A 126 10.00 -21.75 -11.79
CA SER A 126 8.96 -21.35 -10.83
C SER A 126 9.49 -20.39 -9.75
N VAL A 127 10.80 -20.37 -9.53
CA VAL A 127 11.50 -19.39 -8.67
C VAL A 127 12.60 -18.76 -9.50
N VAL A 128 12.49 -17.47 -9.77
CA VAL A 128 13.41 -16.74 -10.64
C VAL A 128 13.99 -15.53 -9.93
N ASN A 129 15.26 -15.22 -10.20
CA ASN A 129 15.94 -14.01 -9.71
C ASN A 129 16.22 -13.10 -10.90
N CYS A 130 15.94 -11.80 -10.75
CA CYS A 130 16.16 -10.80 -11.80
C CYS A 130 16.51 -9.43 -11.20
N VAL A 131 16.97 -8.51 -12.05
CA VAL A 131 17.23 -7.11 -11.70
C VAL A 131 16.18 -6.23 -12.36
N PHE A 132 15.74 -5.18 -11.67
CA PHE A 132 14.72 -4.31 -12.19
C PHE A 132 15.11 -3.67 -13.54
N GLY A 133 14.34 -3.99 -14.58
CA GLY A 133 14.51 -3.48 -15.94
C GLY A 133 15.12 -4.49 -16.93
N ASP A 134 15.59 -5.64 -16.46
CA ASP A 134 16.05 -6.71 -17.34
C ASP A 134 14.88 -7.40 -18.09
N ASP A 135 15.23 -8.24 -19.07
CA ASP A 135 14.23 -8.92 -19.90
C ASP A 135 13.49 -10.02 -19.15
N THR A 136 14.14 -10.65 -18.15
CA THR A 136 13.50 -11.64 -17.28
C THR A 136 12.35 -11.03 -16.49
N LEU A 137 12.53 -9.83 -15.91
CA LEU A 137 11.45 -9.10 -15.25
C LEU A 137 10.32 -8.79 -16.23
N LYS A 138 10.67 -8.41 -17.47
CA LYS A 138 9.66 -8.07 -18.48
C LYS A 138 8.78 -9.26 -18.85
N ASP A 139 9.38 -10.43 -18.91
CA ASP A 139 8.69 -11.69 -19.20
C ASP A 139 7.84 -12.15 -18.00
N CYS A 140 8.37 -12.04 -16.78
CA CYS A 140 7.73 -12.64 -15.59
C CYS A 140 6.72 -11.74 -14.89
N VAL A 141 6.87 -10.41 -14.98
CA VAL A 141 6.05 -9.45 -14.22
C VAL A 141 5.36 -8.48 -15.18
N PRO A 142 4.02 -8.35 -15.15
CA PRO A 142 3.31 -7.38 -16.00
C PRO A 142 3.69 -5.94 -15.69
N ALA A 143 3.64 -5.07 -16.71
CA ALA A 143 4.13 -3.69 -16.62
C ALA A 143 3.44 -2.89 -15.50
N GLU A 144 2.14 -3.07 -15.31
CA GLU A 144 1.35 -2.43 -14.27
C GLU A 144 1.79 -2.84 -12.85
N ASN A 145 2.31 -4.06 -12.68
CA ASN A 145 2.75 -4.57 -11.38
C ASN A 145 4.19 -4.19 -11.07
N ARG A 146 5.04 -3.97 -12.09
CA ARG A 146 6.43 -3.53 -11.90
C ARG A 146 6.50 -2.21 -11.11
N ALA A 147 5.64 -1.24 -11.47
CA ALA A 147 5.57 0.05 -10.80
C ALA A 147 5.13 -0.09 -9.33
N GLN A 148 4.22 -1.03 -9.03
CA GLN A 148 3.75 -1.29 -7.67
C GLN A 148 4.88 -1.81 -6.77
N VAL A 149 5.66 -2.79 -7.25
CA VAL A 149 6.78 -3.35 -6.49
C VAL A 149 7.88 -2.30 -6.25
N VAL A 150 8.24 -1.49 -7.25
CA VAL A 150 9.22 -0.40 -7.05
C VAL A 150 8.71 0.65 -6.08
N HIS A 151 7.42 0.99 -6.14
CA HIS A 151 6.79 1.92 -5.21
C HIS A 151 6.89 1.40 -3.77
N GLN A 152 6.59 0.12 -3.55
CA GLN A 152 6.73 -0.51 -2.23
C GLN A 152 8.18 -0.51 -1.73
N ALA A 153 9.11 -0.95 -2.57
CA ALA A 153 10.54 -0.97 -2.24
C ALA A 153 11.10 0.44 -1.94
N LEU A 154 10.60 1.48 -2.62
CA LEU A 154 10.90 2.87 -2.31
C LEU A 154 10.36 3.26 -0.93
N VAL A 155 9.07 3.07 -0.67
CA VAL A 155 8.45 3.56 0.57
C VAL A 155 9.03 2.87 1.81
N ILE A 156 9.23 1.55 1.71
CA ILE A 156 9.72 0.69 2.79
C ILE A 156 11.26 0.76 2.90
N GLN A 157 11.93 1.25 1.86
CA GLN A 157 13.39 1.36 1.73
C GLN A 157 14.11 0.01 1.61
N PHE A 158 13.48 -0.99 0.99
CA PHE A 158 14.12 -2.27 0.67
C PHE A 158 14.77 -2.27 -0.72
N ASP A 159 15.86 -3.02 -0.87
CA ASP A 159 16.56 -3.24 -2.13
C ASP A 159 15.95 -4.39 -2.96
N TYR A 160 15.02 -5.15 -2.37
CA TYR A 160 14.43 -6.31 -3.01
C TYR A 160 12.90 -6.30 -2.91
N GLY A 161 12.26 -6.85 -3.93
CA GLY A 161 10.83 -7.15 -3.95
C GLY A 161 10.58 -8.58 -4.39
N LEU A 162 9.52 -9.18 -3.87
CA LEU A 162 8.98 -10.45 -4.30
C LEU A 162 7.67 -10.20 -5.03
N PHE A 163 7.57 -10.69 -6.26
CA PHE A 163 6.32 -10.75 -7.00
C PHE A 163 5.88 -12.20 -7.11
N VAL A 164 4.75 -12.52 -6.49
CA VAL A 164 4.20 -13.87 -6.45
C VAL A 164 2.97 -13.91 -7.34
N THR A 165 2.99 -14.80 -8.32
CA THR A 165 1.79 -15.15 -9.07
C THR A 165 1.21 -16.43 -8.51
N SER A 166 -0.05 -16.38 -8.09
CA SER A 166 -0.80 -17.55 -7.65
C SER A 166 -2.05 -17.75 -8.50
N LYS A 167 -2.60 -18.96 -8.44
CA LYS A 167 -3.91 -19.32 -9.02
C LYS A 167 -4.77 -19.98 -7.95
N VAL A 168 -6.08 -19.92 -8.14
CA VAL A 168 -7.04 -20.64 -7.30
C VAL A 168 -7.22 -22.04 -7.89
N GLN A 169 -6.91 -23.09 -7.13
CA GLN A 169 -7.11 -24.47 -7.56
C GLN A 169 -7.83 -25.25 -6.46
N GLY A 170 -9.06 -25.69 -6.71
CA GLY A 170 -9.85 -26.48 -5.75
C GLY A 170 -10.20 -25.76 -4.44
N GLY A 171 -10.14 -24.43 -4.40
CA GLY A 171 -10.32 -23.64 -3.16
C GLY A 171 -9.04 -23.42 -2.36
N GLU A 172 -7.90 -23.94 -2.82
CA GLU A 172 -6.57 -23.72 -2.26
C GLU A 172 -5.74 -22.77 -3.13
N GLY A 173 -4.82 -22.04 -2.49
CA GLY A 173 -3.84 -21.21 -3.17
C GLY A 173 -2.72 -22.06 -3.77
N SER A 174 -2.54 -21.96 -5.09
CA SER A 174 -1.45 -22.63 -5.81
C SER A 174 -0.44 -21.61 -6.31
N LEU A 175 0.84 -21.85 -6.07
CA LEU A 175 1.93 -20.99 -6.54
C LEU A 175 2.25 -21.32 -8.00
N VAL A 176 2.24 -20.29 -8.86
CA VAL A 176 2.64 -20.42 -10.26
C VAL A 176 4.10 -19.99 -10.42
N GLN A 177 4.44 -18.79 -9.95
CA GLN A 177 5.79 -18.26 -10.04
C GLN A 177 6.10 -17.31 -8.88
N VAL A 178 7.33 -17.36 -8.38
CA VAL A 178 7.91 -16.43 -7.40
C VAL A 178 9.10 -15.73 -8.05
N VAL A 179 9.00 -14.41 -8.21
CA VAL A 179 10.04 -13.58 -8.84
C VAL A 179 10.72 -12.77 -7.74
N VAL A 180 12.01 -13.01 -7.54
CA VAL A 180 12.88 -12.19 -6.68
C VAL A 180 13.50 -11.09 -7.53
N ILE A 181 13.23 -9.83 -7.17
CA ILE A 181 13.59 -8.67 -7.96
C ILE A 181 14.57 -7.84 -7.13
N GLU A 182 15.82 -7.72 -7.59
CA GLU A 182 16.74 -6.70 -7.11
C GLU A 182 16.33 -5.34 -7.70
N ILE A 183 16.20 -4.33 -6.86
CA ILE A 183 15.70 -3.01 -7.24
C ILE A 183 16.79 -1.98 -6.92
N PRO A 184 17.62 -1.63 -7.91
CA PRO A 184 18.73 -0.70 -7.71
C PRO A 184 18.27 0.62 -7.09
N ALA A 185 19.09 1.19 -6.21
CA ALA A 185 18.81 2.47 -5.56
C ALA A 185 18.52 3.59 -6.59
N SER A 186 19.16 3.57 -7.75
CA SER A 186 18.91 4.51 -8.86
C SER A 186 17.48 4.45 -9.39
N VAL A 187 16.92 3.25 -9.53
CA VAL A 187 15.53 3.02 -9.94
C VAL A 187 14.58 3.57 -8.89
N ARG A 188 14.78 3.21 -7.62
CA ARG A 188 13.95 3.70 -6.50
C ARG A 188 13.98 5.23 -6.41
N MET A 189 15.17 5.83 -6.52
CA MET A 189 15.33 7.28 -6.45
C MET A 189 14.63 7.99 -7.60
N THR A 190 14.79 7.49 -8.83
CA THR A 190 14.12 8.05 -10.03
C THR A 190 12.61 7.97 -9.89
N HIS A 191 12.08 6.80 -9.48
CA HIS A 191 10.66 6.62 -9.20
C HIS A 191 10.16 7.57 -8.12
N GLY A 192 10.93 7.75 -7.04
CA GLY A 192 10.60 8.67 -5.95
C GLY A 192 10.56 10.14 -6.38
N LEU A 193 11.46 10.57 -7.26
CA LEU A 193 11.42 11.93 -7.81
C LEU A 193 10.13 12.17 -8.61
N VAL A 194 9.75 11.21 -9.46
CA VAL A 194 8.50 11.29 -10.24
C VAL A 194 7.28 11.34 -9.32
N LEU A 195 7.22 10.46 -8.30
CA LEU A 195 6.13 10.45 -7.35
C LEU A 195 6.04 11.75 -6.55
N CYS A 196 7.17 12.29 -6.07
CA CYS A 196 7.20 13.55 -5.34
C CYS A 196 6.70 14.74 -6.19
N ALA A 197 7.01 14.77 -7.48
CA ALA A 197 6.57 15.81 -8.39
C ALA A 197 5.04 15.88 -8.53
N VAL A 198 4.33 14.78 -8.27
CA VAL A 198 2.86 14.69 -8.33
C VAL A 198 2.24 14.74 -6.94
N ALA A 199 2.71 13.91 -6.01
CA ALA A 199 2.08 13.71 -4.71
C ALA A 199 2.15 14.95 -3.82
N THR A 200 3.26 15.69 -3.86
CA THR A 200 3.43 16.87 -3.01
C THR A 200 2.52 18.03 -3.42
N PRO A 201 2.44 18.43 -4.71
CA PRO A 201 1.46 19.42 -5.14
C PRO A 201 0.00 18.99 -4.91
N LEU A 202 -0.28 17.69 -5.07
CA LEU A 202 -1.64 17.16 -4.94
C LEU A 202 -2.14 17.12 -3.48
N LEU A 203 -1.32 16.61 -2.55
CA LEU A 203 -1.75 16.27 -1.18
C LEU A 203 -0.95 16.95 -0.08
N GLY A 204 0.11 17.69 -0.41
CA GLY A 204 1.02 18.30 0.57
C GLY A 204 0.32 19.21 1.57
N PHE A 205 -0.75 19.91 1.16
CA PHE A 205 -1.53 20.77 2.03
C PHE A 205 -2.20 20.02 3.20
N LEU A 206 -2.51 18.73 3.05
CA LEU A 206 -3.06 17.89 4.12
C LEU A 206 -2.05 17.60 5.24
N HIS A 207 -0.75 17.77 4.97
CA HIS A 207 0.33 17.43 5.89
C HIS A 207 1.03 18.65 6.49
N GLY A 208 0.53 19.87 6.23
CA GLY A 208 1.03 21.10 6.84
C GLY A 208 0.94 21.03 8.37
N GLU A 209 2.00 21.47 9.06
CA GLU A 209 2.08 21.35 10.52
C GLU A 209 0.91 22.03 11.23
N HIS A 210 0.53 23.23 10.77
CA HIS A 210 -0.61 23.98 11.28
C HIS A 210 -1.93 23.21 11.11
N VAL A 211 -2.13 22.57 9.96
CA VAL A 211 -3.31 21.75 9.67
C VAL A 211 -3.37 20.54 10.60
N VAL A 212 -2.25 19.80 10.70
CA VAL A 212 -2.15 18.59 11.54
C VAL A 212 -2.38 18.93 13.01
N LYS A 213 -1.76 20.01 13.52
CA LYS A 213 -1.93 20.48 14.90
C LYS A 213 -3.39 20.84 15.19
N ARG A 214 -4.00 21.64 14.29
CA ARG A 214 -5.41 22.04 14.38
C ARG A 214 -6.35 20.83 14.31
N GLY A 215 -6.02 19.83 13.50
CA GLY A 215 -6.79 18.60 13.34
C GLY A 215 -8.09 18.76 12.55
N VAL A 216 -8.24 19.86 11.82
CA VAL A 216 -9.34 20.12 10.88
C VAL A 216 -8.82 20.98 9.72
N LEU A 217 -9.44 20.80 8.55
CA LEU A 217 -9.23 21.64 7.37
C LEU A 217 -10.16 22.85 7.38
N ILE A 218 -9.63 24.02 7.00
CA ILE A 218 -10.35 25.26 6.72
C ILE A 218 -10.15 25.67 5.26
N ASP A 219 -10.91 26.62 4.75
CA ASP A 219 -10.87 26.99 3.32
C ASP A 219 -9.52 27.54 2.86
N ASP A 220 -8.79 28.22 3.75
CA ASP A 220 -7.45 28.77 3.47
C ASP A 220 -6.35 27.71 3.39
N ASP A 221 -6.60 26.49 3.85
CA ASP A 221 -5.61 25.40 3.74
C ASP A 221 -5.56 24.83 2.32
N PHE A 222 -6.60 25.04 1.51
CA PHE A 222 -6.72 24.39 0.22
C PHE A 222 -5.99 25.18 -0.87
N PRO A 223 -5.29 24.49 -1.78
CA PRO A 223 -4.71 25.15 -2.93
C PRO A 223 -5.81 25.74 -3.84
N PRO A 224 -5.52 26.82 -4.58
CA PRO A 224 -6.52 27.53 -5.39
C PRO A 224 -7.26 26.64 -6.40
N TRP A 225 -6.57 25.65 -6.95
CA TRP A 225 -7.11 24.72 -7.94
C TRP A 225 -8.14 23.72 -7.37
N ALA A 226 -8.19 23.52 -6.05
CA ALA A 226 -9.15 22.60 -5.44
C ALA A 226 -10.56 23.20 -5.49
N THR A 227 -11.53 22.45 -6.01
CA THR A 227 -12.91 22.94 -6.19
C THR A 227 -13.71 22.93 -4.88
N VAL A 228 -14.72 23.79 -4.76
CA VAL A 228 -15.60 23.86 -3.57
C VAL A 228 -16.18 22.49 -3.17
N PRO A 229 -16.70 21.65 -4.09
CA PRO A 229 -17.17 20.30 -3.73
C PRO A 229 -16.08 19.40 -3.15
N GLN A 230 -14.88 19.42 -3.72
CA GLN A 230 -13.73 18.63 -3.22
C GLN A 230 -13.35 19.08 -1.81
N ARG A 231 -13.26 20.40 -1.58
CA ARG A 231 -12.98 20.97 -0.26
C ARG A 231 -14.02 20.52 0.77
N ALA A 232 -15.30 20.57 0.43
CA ALA A 232 -16.38 20.16 1.32
C ALA A 232 -16.27 18.68 1.73
N ILE A 233 -16.00 17.79 0.76
CA ILE A 233 -15.82 16.35 1.03
C ILE A 233 -14.62 16.13 1.95
N LEU A 234 -13.46 16.71 1.62
CA LEU A 234 -12.24 16.54 2.42
C LEU A 234 -12.40 17.08 3.84
N LYS A 235 -12.97 18.28 4.01
CA LYS A 235 -13.29 18.86 5.34
C LYS A 235 -14.14 17.91 6.19
N SER A 236 -15.13 17.24 5.59
CA SER A 236 -16.02 16.33 6.30
C SER A 236 -15.34 15.05 6.82
N ARG A 237 -14.25 14.60 6.16
CA ARG A 237 -13.57 13.33 6.46
C ARG A 237 -12.22 13.51 7.19
N ALA A 238 -11.58 14.66 7.05
CA ALA A 238 -10.23 14.89 7.53
C ALA A 238 -10.08 14.76 9.06
N LYS A 239 -11.15 14.99 9.84
CA LYS A 239 -11.13 14.80 11.30
C LYS A 239 -10.65 13.41 11.73
N LEU A 240 -11.12 12.36 11.02
CA LEU A 240 -10.72 10.98 11.34
C LEU A 240 -9.25 10.74 11.00
N TYR A 241 -8.83 11.23 9.84
CA TYR A 241 -7.44 11.18 9.41
C TYR A 241 -6.49 11.84 10.42
N PHE A 242 -6.79 13.07 10.86
CA PHE A 242 -5.96 13.77 11.83
C PHE A 242 -6.02 13.15 13.22
N ALA A 243 -7.16 12.60 13.64
CA ALA A 243 -7.25 11.87 14.89
C ALA A 243 -6.33 10.64 14.89
N HIS A 244 -6.30 9.89 13.79
CA HIS A 244 -5.39 8.76 13.63
C HIS A 244 -3.92 9.21 13.59
N LEU A 245 -3.61 10.27 12.83
CA LEU A 245 -2.26 10.81 12.76
C LEU A 245 -1.74 11.25 14.14
N LYS A 246 -2.59 11.90 14.96
CA LYS A 246 -2.25 12.26 16.34
C LYS A 246 -2.04 11.05 17.24
N LEU A 247 -2.82 9.98 17.05
CA LEU A 247 -2.70 8.75 17.85
C LEU A 247 -1.40 8.00 17.58
N ILE A 248 -0.93 8.03 16.33
CA ILE A 248 0.31 7.35 15.94
C ILE A 248 1.55 8.23 16.08
N THR A 249 1.40 9.55 16.25
CA THR A 249 2.55 10.46 16.36
C THR A 249 2.90 10.68 17.82
N MET A 250 4.13 10.33 18.19
CA MET A 250 4.71 10.52 19.52
C MET A 250 5.12 11.98 19.75
N ALA A 251 5.39 12.35 21.01
CA ALA A 251 5.78 13.71 21.38
C ALA A 251 7.09 14.19 20.71
N ASP A 252 7.99 13.26 20.40
CA ASP A 252 9.25 13.51 19.66
C ASP A 252 9.05 13.55 18.14
N GLY A 253 7.81 13.45 17.64
CA GLY A 253 7.47 13.43 16.23
C GLY A 253 7.68 12.08 15.53
N THR A 254 8.12 11.05 16.26
CA THR A 254 8.22 9.69 15.71
C THR A 254 6.84 9.06 15.55
N VAL A 255 6.72 8.07 14.67
CA VAL A 255 5.47 7.34 14.44
C VAL A 255 5.55 6.00 15.16
N LYS A 256 4.60 5.74 16.07
CA LYS A 256 4.39 4.46 16.70
C LYS A 256 3.54 3.56 15.80
N PRO A 257 3.98 2.32 15.51
CA PRO A 257 3.13 1.34 14.83
C PRO A 257 1.84 1.11 15.61
N THR A 258 0.72 1.05 14.89
CA THR A 258 -0.55 0.56 15.46
C THR A 258 -0.68 -0.92 15.20
N GLN A 259 -1.41 -1.61 16.07
CA GLN A 259 -1.91 -2.94 15.68
C GLN A 259 -2.78 -2.80 14.42
N PRO A 260 -2.77 -3.80 13.52
CA PRO A 260 -3.66 -3.82 12.37
C PRO A 260 -5.11 -3.60 12.79
N LEU A 261 -5.78 -2.64 12.17
CA LEU A 261 -7.19 -2.36 12.43
C LEU A 261 -8.03 -2.94 11.28
N LEU A 262 -8.79 -3.99 11.58
CA LEU A 262 -9.65 -4.62 10.58
C LEU A 262 -10.90 -3.77 10.27
N LEU A 263 -11.40 -2.98 11.23
CA LEU A 263 -12.62 -2.19 11.08
C LEU A 263 -12.57 -0.86 11.83
N TYR A 264 -12.94 0.22 11.15
CA TYR A 264 -13.26 1.52 11.77
C TYR A 264 -14.76 1.61 12.01
N LYS A 265 -15.20 1.45 13.27
CA LYS A 265 -16.60 1.71 13.67
C LYS A 265 -16.69 2.94 14.57
N HIS A 266 -17.62 3.83 14.26
CA HIS A 266 -17.96 4.93 15.16
C HIS A 266 -18.59 4.37 16.45
N SER A 267 -18.29 4.96 17.61
CA SER A 267 -18.79 4.46 18.91
C SER A 267 -20.32 4.42 19.01
N ALA A 268 -21.02 5.30 18.28
CA ALA A 268 -22.49 5.25 18.16
C ALA A 268 -22.98 4.12 17.25
N GLN A 269 -22.28 3.84 16.13
CA GLN A 269 -22.58 2.69 15.27
C GLN A 269 -22.36 1.38 16.03
N HIS A 270 -21.30 1.31 16.83
CA HIS A 270 -21.04 0.17 17.71
C HIS A 270 -22.16 -0.03 18.74
N ARG A 271 -22.56 1.04 19.44
CA ARG A 271 -23.67 0.98 20.41
C ARG A 271 -24.98 0.58 19.76
N TYR A 272 -25.27 1.11 18.57
CA TYR A 272 -26.43 0.74 17.78
C TYR A 272 -26.39 -0.74 17.36
N ASN A 273 -25.25 -1.23 16.87
CA ASN A 273 -25.08 -2.62 16.45
C ASN A 273 -25.18 -3.59 17.65
N LYS A 274 -24.62 -3.23 18.81
CA LYS A 274 -24.78 -4.00 20.07
C LYS A 274 -26.24 -4.17 20.50
N GLN A 275 -27.11 -3.23 20.13
CA GLN A 275 -28.53 -3.26 20.46
C GLN A 275 -29.38 -4.01 19.43
N LYS A 276 -28.79 -4.45 18.30
CA LYS A 276 -29.48 -5.21 17.24
C LYS A 276 -28.83 -6.59 17.04
N PRO A 277 -29.32 -7.64 17.70
CA PRO A 277 -28.68 -8.97 17.75
C PRO A 277 -28.68 -9.76 16.42
N GLY A 278 -29.14 -9.20 15.29
CA GLY A 278 -29.32 -9.94 14.05
C GLY A 278 -28.49 -9.50 12.84
N LEU A 279 -27.75 -8.39 12.92
CA LEU A 279 -27.13 -7.78 11.73
C LEU A 279 -25.63 -7.99 11.59
N ASP A 280 -24.93 -8.46 12.63
CA ASP A 280 -23.46 -8.32 12.66
C ASP A 280 -22.68 -9.44 13.39
N MET A 281 -23.20 -10.68 13.44
CA MET A 281 -22.37 -11.84 13.86
C MET A 281 -21.18 -12.13 12.92
N ASN A 282 -21.05 -11.42 11.79
CA ASN A 282 -19.93 -11.54 10.84
C ASN A 282 -18.76 -10.57 11.09
N THR A 283 -18.86 -9.59 12.00
CA THR A 283 -17.77 -8.63 12.25
C THR A 283 -17.22 -8.63 13.68
N GLU A 284 -17.70 -9.52 14.55
CA GLU A 284 -17.30 -9.57 15.98
C GLU A 284 -15.96 -10.28 16.25
N LEU A 285 -15.18 -10.64 15.24
CA LEU A 285 -13.88 -11.31 15.39
C LEU A 285 -12.64 -10.39 15.28
N SER A 286 -12.76 -9.07 15.52
CA SER A 286 -11.63 -8.15 15.30
C SER A 286 -11.27 -7.25 16.48
N ASP A 287 -9.96 -7.12 16.70
CA ASP A 287 -9.34 -6.32 17.75
C ASP A 287 -9.70 -4.83 17.68
N ARG A 288 -9.80 -4.24 18.87
CA ARG A 288 -10.61 -3.06 19.18
C ARG A 288 -9.76 -1.80 19.26
N VAL A 289 -10.20 -0.71 18.61
CA VAL A 289 -9.87 0.65 19.06
C VAL A 289 -11.15 1.47 19.14
N ALA A 290 -11.56 1.79 20.38
CA ALA A 290 -12.65 2.70 20.65
C ALA A 290 -12.11 4.13 20.74
N PHE A 291 -12.60 5.02 19.89
CA PHE A 291 -12.31 6.45 20.01
C PHE A 291 -13.20 7.06 21.10
N ASN A 292 -12.61 7.33 22.26
CA ASN A 292 -13.27 8.09 23.32
C ASN A 292 -13.14 9.59 23.03
N SER A 293 -14.15 10.17 22.40
CA SER A 293 -14.34 11.62 22.45
C SER A 293 -14.87 11.97 23.85
N LYS A 294 -13.93 12.34 24.74
CA LYS A 294 -14.06 12.87 26.12
C LYS A 294 -13.99 11.83 27.26
N GLY A 295 -13.02 12.05 28.17
CA GLY A 295 -13.06 11.58 29.57
C GLY A 295 -12.21 10.35 29.90
N THR A 296 -11.13 10.59 30.67
CA THR A 296 -10.39 9.74 31.63
C THR A 296 -10.29 8.21 31.44
N PHE A 297 -9.05 7.73 31.55
CA PHE A 297 -8.64 6.33 31.50
C PHE A 297 -8.72 5.68 32.89
N GLU A 298 -9.29 4.47 32.97
CA GLU A 298 -8.90 3.47 33.96
C GLU A 298 -8.65 2.14 33.25
N SER A 299 -7.51 1.53 33.58
CA SER A 299 -7.05 0.25 33.03
C SER A 299 -7.57 -0.91 33.87
N LYS A 300 -7.99 -1.98 33.21
CA LYS A 300 -7.62 -3.34 33.57
C LYS A 300 -7.22 -4.09 32.31
#